data_AF-A0A4R4UVG1-F1
#
_entry.id   AF-A0A4R4UVG1-F1
#
_cell.length_a   1.000
_cell.length_b   1.000
_cell.length_c   1.000
_cell.angle_alpha   90.00
_cell.angle_beta   90.00
_cell.angle_gamma   90.00
#
_symmetry.space_group_name_H-M   'P 1'
#
loop_
_entity.id
_entity.type
_entity.pdbx_description
1 polymer ?
#
loop_
_entity_poly.entity_id
_entity_poly.type
_entity_poly.pdbx_seq_one_letter_code
_entity_poly.pdbx_strand_id
1 'polypeptide(L)'
;MRRAGLLNTVLSGSVLAGVVAAPALAVLGTAPARPASDEAAALTGATAPTGGTAPTGGGTRAPRVVEYRGLRIPVPAGWEVHDLDRDPARCIRYDRRAVYLGRPGARQDCPARIVGRTEAVHVQPAGDAPEARRIVRGGKLATLEVAPSVDHETRIALPDAGVTITGVYGTDPAPLQRVLRAARVTGNQAGGTGGQGTPEPSRTGVRREDPGPPEPSVPGPNAPEARDKRWVRGKGFDTCTAPSLATMKAWRPSFKVTNIYIGGAARGCAQPNLTRRWVREVRDMGYRITPTYVGLQAPCGSRPQQFTAGNAASQGRRAAVDAARKAKALGIPEGAPIYLDMEAYNSRKKGCREAVLRFVDNWVRKLKDEGYTPCLYSSVASGIRDVGRADGIAKPVGIWFANWDGKAKVYGDPYIPDDWWRPHRRIKQYRGDHDERHGGVTLNIDSNIADGLAY
;
A
#
# COMPACT_ATOMS: atom_id res chain seq x y z
N MET A 1 81.69 10.98 20.42
CA MET A 1 81.81 12.42 20.14
C MET A 1 80.60 13.11 20.78
N ARG A 2 80.69 13.55 22.05
CA ARG A 2 80.80 14.96 22.53
C ARG A 2 79.78 15.88 21.82
N ARG A 3 78.79 16.55 22.43
CA ARG A 3 78.63 17.23 23.75
C ARG A 3 77.13 17.18 24.14
N ALA A 4 76.65 16.93 25.36
CA ALA A 4 76.85 17.57 26.67
C ALA A 4 76.36 19.03 26.75
N GLY A 5 75.26 19.24 27.48
CA GLY A 5 74.72 20.54 27.91
C GLY A 5 73.60 20.33 28.94
N LEU A 6 73.99 20.22 30.22
CA LEU A 6 73.08 20.26 31.37
C LEU A 6 72.69 21.71 31.68
N LEU A 7 71.47 21.93 32.16
CA LEU A 7 71.18 22.91 33.21
C LEU A 7 69.91 22.52 33.97
N ASN A 8 70.11 22.16 35.24
CA ASN A 8 69.08 22.02 36.27
C ASN A 8 68.61 23.41 36.72
N THR A 9 67.32 23.57 36.97
CA THR A 9 66.85 24.53 37.97
C THR A 9 65.60 23.97 38.65
N VAL A 10 65.73 23.72 39.95
CA VAL A 10 64.65 23.39 40.89
C VAL A 10 64.18 24.71 41.50
N LEU A 11 62.87 24.96 41.52
CA LEU A 11 62.27 25.86 42.51
C LEU A 11 60.91 25.33 42.95
N SER A 12 60.84 25.09 44.26
CA SER A 12 59.66 24.78 45.05
C SER A 12 58.72 25.98 45.16
N GLY A 13 57.41 25.73 45.33
CA GLY A 13 56.45 26.78 45.67
C GLY A 13 55.02 26.27 45.73
N SER A 14 54.63 25.77 46.91
CA SER A 14 53.27 25.37 47.25
C SER A 14 52.38 26.56 47.61
N VAL A 15 51.06 26.32 47.54
CA VAL A 15 49.93 27.03 48.17
C VAL A 15 49.32 28.17 47.37
N LEU A 16 48.11 27.91 46.85
CA LEU A 16 46.96 28.80 47.06
C LEU A 16 45.66 28.03 46.84
N ALA A 17 44.87 27.96 47.92
CA ALA A 17 43.50 27.49 47.93
C ALA A 17 42.63 28.44 47.09
N GLY A 18 41.82 27.87 46.21
CA GLY A 18 40.83 28.60 45.42
C GLY A 18 39.60 27.73 45.23
N VAL A 19 38.57 28.01 46.03
CA VAL A 19 37.22 27.46 45.92
C VAL A 19 36.68 27.77 44.52
N VAL A 20 36.28 26.73 43.77
CA VAL A 20 35.46 26.90 42.56
C VAL A 20 34.32 25.90 42.58
N ALA A 21 33.14 26.45 42.39
CA ALA A 21 31.83 25.81 42.40
C ALA A 21 31.72 24.63 41.43
N ALA A 22 31.00 23.62 41.86
CA ALA A 22 30.57 22.50 41.02
C ALA A 22 29.55 22.95 39.95
N PRO A 23 29.70 22.51 38.70
CA PRO A 23 28.56 22.31 37.81
C PRO A 23 28.22 20.82 37.75
N ALA A 24 26.96 20.50 38.02
CA ALA A 24 26.38 19.20 37.82
C ALA A 24 26.42 18.83 36.32
N LEU A 25 27.31 17.91 35.95
CA LEU A 25 27.32 17.23 34.67
C LEU A 25 26.32 16.06 34.72
N ALA A 26 25.17 16.24 34.07
CA ALA A 26 24.26 15.16 33.78
C ALA A 26 24.91 14.20 32.77
N VAL A 27 25.42 13.08 33.26
CA VAL A 27 25.87 11.94 32.46
C VAL A 27 24.62 11.19 32.00
N LEU A 28 24.19 11.39 30.76
CA LEU A 28 23.31 10.44 30.08
C LEU A 28 24.18 9.31 29.54
N GLY A 29 24.26 8.24 30.31
CA GLY A 29 24.97 7.02 29.96
C GLY A 29 24.45 6.42 28.66
N THR A 30 25.36 6.18 27.73
CA THR A 30 25.18 5.32 26.57
C THR A 30 24.98 3.88 27.04
N ALA A 31 23.77 3.34 26.88
CA ALA A 31 23.53 1.91 27.07
C ALA A 31 24.10 1.12 25.87
N PRO A 32 24.81 0.00 26.11
CA PRO A 32 25.41 -0.79 25.04
C PRO A 32 24.36 -1.58 24.26
N ALA A 33 24.49 -1.58 22.94
CA ALA A 33 23.70 -2.40 22.03
C ALA A 33 23.97 -3.89 22.31
N ARG A 34 22.90 -4.65 22.61
CA ARG A 34 22.95 -6.12 22.63
C ARG A 34 22.77 -6.68 21.21
N PRO A 35 23.48 -7.77 20.83
CA PRO A 35 23.36 -8.37 19.51
C PRO A 35 22.04 -9.12 19.38
N ALA A 36 21.41 -9.00 18.22
CA ALA A 36 20.27 -9.82 17.84
C ALA A 36 20.78 -11.22 17.43
N SER A 37 20.45 -12.23 18.22
CA SER A 37 20.65 -13.64 17.87
C SER A 37 19.43 -14.17 17.13
N ASP A 38 19.69 -14.80 15.99
CA ASP A 38 18.82 -15.76 15.32
C ASP A 38 18.31 -16.80 16.33
N GLU A 39 17.00 -17.11 16.34
CA GLU A 39 16.53 -18.49 16.25
C GLU A 39 15.00 -18.60 16.14
N ALA A 40 14.61 -19.70 15.50
CA ALA A 40 13.25 -20.12 15.20
C ALA A 40 12.46 -20.46 16.47
N ALA A 41 11.22 -20.00 16.55
CA ALA A 41 10.30 -20.38 17.61
C ALA A 41 9.82 -21.84 17.42
N ALA A 42 10.45 -22.76 18.15
CA ALA A 42 9.88 -24.06 18.50
C ALA A 42 9.12 -23.94 19.83
N LEU A 43 7.86 -24.39 19.85
CA LEU A 43 6.96 -24.35 21.00
C LEU A 43 7.11 -25.63 21.85
N THR A 44 7.47 -25.47 23.12
CA THR A 44 7.09 -26.36 24.25
C THR A 44 6.99 -25.46 25.48
N GLY A 45 6.03 -25.55 26.40
CA GLY A 45 4.82 -26.34 26.58
C GLY A 45 4.16 -25.85 27.90
N ALA A 46 2.90 -26.20 28.16
CA ALA A 46 2.36 -26.30 29.53
C ALA A 46 0.99 -26.95 29.54
N THR A 47 0.85 -27.91 30.44
CA THR A 47 -0.33 -28.65 30.89
C THR A 47 -1.49 -27.75 31.31
N ALA A 48 -2.71 -28.09 30.89
CA ALA A 48 -3.96 -27.49 31.37
C ALA A 48 -4.58 -28.37 32.48
N PRO A 49 -5.19 -27.78 33.53
CA PRO A 49 -6.03 -28.51 34.47
C PRO A 49 -7.42 -28.74 33.88
N THR A 50 -8.04 -29.84 34.29
CA THR A 50 -9.40 -30.26 34.00
C THR A 50 -10.45 -29.44 34.77
N GLY A 51 -11.61 -29.24 34.14
CA GLY A 51 -12.87 -28.96 34.85
C GLY A 51 -13.40 -27.53 34.73
N GLY A 52 -14.44 -27.36 33.92
CA GLY A 52 -15.20 -26.11 33.83
C GLY A 52 -16.21 -26.15 32.69
N THR A 53 -17.38 -26.73 32.94
CA THR A 53 -18.50 -26.80 32.00
C THR A 53 -18.96 -25.40 31.61
N ALA A 54 -18.63 -24.96 30.39
CA ALA A 54 -19.16 -23.73 29.81
C ALA A 54 -20.57 -23.99 29.26
N PRO A 55 -21.57 -23.12 29.52
CA PRO A 55 -22.92 -23.33 29.03
C PRO A 55 -22.96 -23.14 27.51
N THR A 56 -23.44 -24.16 26.80
CA THR A 56 -23.74 -24.14 25.38
C THR A 56 -24.97 -23.26 25.11
N GLY A 57 -24.75 -21.95 25.03
CA GLY A 57 -25.75 -20.97 24.58
C GLY A 57 -25.66 -20.76 23.07
N GLY A 58 -26.12 -21.73 22.28
CA GLY A 58 -26.33 -21.60 20.83
C GLY A 58 -27.54 -20.72 20.51
N GLY A 59 -27.54 -19.47 20.98
CA GLY A 59 -28.52 -18.48 20.57
C GLY A 59 -28.14 -17.93 19.20
N THR A 60 -28.94 -18.24 18.17
CA THR A 60 -28.83 -17.60 16.85
C THR A 60 -29.11 -16.11 17.03
N ARG A 61 -28.06 -15.33 17.30
CA ARG A 61 -28.15 -13.88 17.42
C ARG A 61 -28.79 -13.34 16.14
N ALA A 62 -29.91 -12.63 16.29
CA ALA A 62 -30.64 -12.06 15.17
C ALA A 62 -29.68 -11.33 14.21
N PRO A 63 -29.84 -11.47 12.89
CA PRO A 63 -28.95 -10.84 11.92
C PRO A 63 -28.94 -9.33 12.16
N ARG A 64 -27.76 -8.79 12.49
CA ARG A 64 -27.57 -7.35 12.66
C ARG A 64 -27.74 -6.70 11.30
N VAL A 65 -28.68 -5.76 11.16
CA VAL A 65 -28.83 -4.95 9.95
C VAL A 65 -28.30 -3.56 10.22
N VAL A 66 -27.50 -3.04 9.30
CA VAL A 66 -27.05 -1.64 9.31
C VAL A 66 -27.76 -0.89 8.21
N GLU A 67 -27.99 0.41 8.40
CA GLU A 67 -28.63 1.27 7.43
C GLU A 67 -27.74 2.47 7.12
N TYR A 68 -27.60 2.78 5.84
CA TYR A 68 -26.85 3.94 5.36
C TYR A 68 -27.51 4.52 4.12
N ARG A 69 -28.00 5.76 4.22
CA ARG A 69 -28.68 6.48 3.13
C ARG A 69 -29.80 5.66 2.45
N GLY A 70 -30.67 5.04 3.26
CA GLY A 70 -31.78 4.22 2.76
C GLY A 70 -31.37 2.84 2.22
N LEU A 71 -30.08 2.46 2.30
CA LEU A 71 -29.63 1.10 2.04
C LEU A 71 -29.50 0.32 3.35
N ARG A 72 -30.32 -0.71 3.51
CA ARG A 72 -30.25 -1.68 4.61
C ARG A 72 -29.39 -2.88 4.21
N ILE A 73 -28.37 -3.19 4.99
CA ILE A 73 -27.39 -4.25 4.72
C ILE A 73 -27.38 -5.23 5.89
N PRO A 74 -27.77 -6.49 5.68
CA PRO A 74 -27.57 -7.54 6.67
C PRO A 74 -26.08 -7.81 6.86
N VAL A 75 -25.61 -7.73 8.10
CA VAL A 75 -24.22 -7.95 8.48
C VAL A 75 -24.08 -9.39 8.98
N PRO A 76 -23.29 -10.24 8.30
CA PRO A 76 -23.10 -11.62 8.75
C PRO A 76 -22.48 -11.70 10.16
N ALA A 77 -22.70 -12.82 10.83
CA ALA A 77 -22.11 -13.07 12.15
C ALA A 77 -20.58 -12.99 12.07
N GLY A 78 -19.98 -12.36 13.09
CA GLY A 78 -18.53 -12.16 13.20
C GLY A 78 -17.95 -11.04 12.32
N TRP A 79 -18.75 -10.37 11.49
CA TRP A 79 -18.26 -9.20 10.74
C TRP A 79 -18.22 -7.96 11.63
N GLU A 80 -17.22 -7.12 11.42
CA GLU A 80 -17.13 -5.79 12.03
C GLU A 80 -18.00 -4.78 11.28
N VAL A 81 -18.39 -3.68 11.94
CA VAL A 81 -19.07 -2.54 11.31
C VAL A 81 -18.34 -1.28 11.75
N HIS A 82 -17.92 -0.48 10.79
CA HIS A 82 -17.19 0.77 11.02
C HIS A 82 -17.94 1.92 10.35
N ASP A 83 -18.22 2.97 11.12
CA ASP A 83 -18.79 4.22 10.63
C ASP A 83 -17.67 5.24 10.44
N LEU A 84 -17.31 5.47 9.18
CA LEU A 84 -16.23 6.37 8.76
C LEU A 84 -16.61 7.84 8.88
N ASP A 85 -17.91 8.17 8.92
CA ASP A 85 -18.33 9.56 9.16
C ASP A 85 -18.09 9.93 10.65
N ARG A 86 -18.04 8.92 11.55
CA ARG A 86 -17.69 9.08 12.98
C ARG A 86 -16.20 8.84 13.28
N ASP A 87 -15.58 7.88 12.61
CA ASP A 87 -14.15 7.54 12.75
C ASP A 87 -13.45 7.65 11.37
N PRO A 88 -13.22 8.88 10.87
CA PRO A 88 -12.66 9.07 9.53
C PRO A 88 -11.20 8.61 9.42
N ALA A 89 -10.50 8.42 10.55
CA ALA A 89 -9.14 7.90 10.60
C ALA A 89 -9.07 6.36 10.49
N ARG A 90 -10.21 5.66 10.63
CA ARG A 90 -10.26 4.20 10.50
C ARG A 90 -9.70 3.74 9.17
N CYS A 91 -8.69 2.88 9.22
CA CYS A 91 -8.22 2.18 8.03
C CYS A 91 -9.28 1.23 7.48
N ILE A 92 -9.58 1.35 6.18
CA ILE A 92 -10.41 0.37 5.47
C ILE A 92 -9.52 -0.82 5.09
N ARG A 93 -9.63 -1.87 5.88
CA ARG A 93 -8.89 -3.12 5.75
C ARG A 93 -9.70 -4.16 5.00
N TYR A 94 -9.08 -4.77 4.00
CA TYR A 94 -9.66 -5.85 3.21
C TYR A 94 -9.27 -7.22 3.74
N ASP A 95 -8.30 -7.34 4.65
CA ASP A 95 -7.97 -8.59 5.36
C ASP A 95 -8.92 -8.90 6.53
N ARG A 96 -9.94 -8.05 6.75
CA ARG A 96 -10.94 -8.19 7.81
C ARG A 96 -12.34 -8.28 7.21
N ARG A 97 -13.15 -9.17 7.79
CA ARG A 97 -14.58 -9.27 7.45
C ARG A 97 -15.33 -8.10 8.07
N ALA A 98 -15.65 -7.10 7.26
CA ALA A 98 -16.17 -5.84 7.77
C ALA A 98 -17.11 -5.13 6.78
N VAL A 99 -18.04 -4.36 7.34
CA VAL A 99 -18.83 -3.35 6.61
C VAL A 99 -18.35 -1.96 7.04
N TYR A 100 -17.87 -1.16 6.09
CA TYR A 100 -17.50 0.23 6.27
C TYR A 100 -18.59 1.11 5.68
N LEU A 101 -19.06 2.10 6.43
CA LEU A 101 -20.12 3.03 6.02
C LEU A 101 -19.57 4.45 6.07
N GLY A 102 -19.85 5.27 5.05
CA GLY A 102 -19.44 6.67 5.05
C GLY A 102 -18.18 6.96 4.25
N ARG A 103 -17.70 8.20 4.38
CA ARG A 103 -16.55 8.71 3.64
C ARG A 103 -15.26 8.43 4.42
N PRO A 104 -14.26 7.76 3.82
CA PRO A 104 -12.95 7.68 4.46
C PRO A 104 -12.34 9.08 4.59
N GLY A 105 -11.75 9.36 5.74
CA GLY A 105 -10.94 10.56 5.92
C GLY A 105 -9.69 10.53 5.04
N ALA A 106 -9.15 11.71 4.73
CA ALA A 106 -7.93 11.82 3.92
C ALA A 106 -6.69 11.20 4.62
N ARG A 107 -6.71 11.10 5.95
CA ARG A 107 -5.64 10.52 6.78
C ARG A 107 -6.19 9.31 7.52
N GLN A 108 -5.88 8.13 7.02
CA GLN A 108 -6.25 6.87 7.67
C GLN A 108 -5.05 6.26 8.39
N ASP A 109 -5.30 5.70 9.57
CA ASP A 109 -4.30 5.02 10.40
C ASP A 109 -4.18 3.56 9.95
N CYS A 110 -3.56 3.38 8.80
CA CYS A 110 -3.32 2.06 8.21
C CYS A 110 -1.93 1.52 8.59
N PRO A 111 -1.81 0.25 9.02
CA PRO A 111 -0.53 -0.44 9.07
C PRO A 111 0.15 -0.40 7.69
N ALA A 112 1.47 -0.36 7.65
CA ALA A 112 2.20 -0.25 6.39
C ALA A 112 2.01 -1.51 5.53
N ARG A 113 2.09 -2.68 6.17
CA ARG A 113 2.00 -3.96 5.47
C ARG A 113 0.71 -4.74 5.79
N ILE A 114 -0.22 -4.72 4.85
CA ILE A 114 -1.37 -5.63 4.82
C ILE A 114 -1.46 -6.30 3.45
N VAL A 115 -1.30 -7.63 3.44
CA VAL A 115 -1.38 -8.44 2.22
C VAL A 115 -2.42 -9.54 2.40
N GLY A 116 -3.27 -9.65 1.40
CA GLY A 116 -4.41 -10.54 1.35
C GLY A 116 -5.72 -9.82 1.61
N ARG A 117 -6.81 -10.50 1.31
CA ARG A 117 -8.16 -10.02 1.61
C ARG A 117 -9.13 -11.15 1.94
N THR A 118 -10.26 -10.76 2.48
CA THR A 118 -11.47 -11.55 2.71
C THR A 118 -12.66 -10.72 2.23
N GLU A 119 -13.86 -11.11 2.61
CA GLU A 119 -15.07 -10.42 2.22
C GLU A 119 -15.23 -9.14 3.04
N ALA A 120 -15.23 -8.00 2.37
CA ALA A 120 -15.48 -6.71 2.99
C ALA A 120 -16.33 -5.84 2.07
N VAL A 121 -17.16 -4.99 2.66
CA VAL A 121 -18.06 -4.08 1.94
C VAL A 121 -17.82 -2.67 2.42
N HIS A 122 -17.54 -1.75 1.51
CA HIS A 122 -17.49 -0.32 1.79
C HIS A 122 -18.60 0.39 1.02
N VAL A 123 -19.48 1.08 1.75
CA VAL A 123 -20.57 1.88 1.20
C VAL A 123 -20.32 3.34 1.50
N GLN A 124 -20.29 4.15 0.45
CA GLN A 124 -20.03 5.59 0.54
C GLN A 124 -20.97 6.37 -0.38
N PRO A 125 -21.14 7.69 -0.19
CA PRO A 125 -21.97 8.51 -1.08
C PRO A 125 -21.49 8.45 -2.54
N ALA A 126 -22.44 8.51 -3.47
CA ALA A 126 -22.15 8.63 -4.90
C ALA A 126 -21.44 9.97 -5.19
N GLY A 127 -20.42 9.94 -6.05
CA GLY A 127 -19.59 11.10 -6.41
C GLY A 127 -18.25 11.19 -5.67
N ASP A 128 -18.15 10.63 -4.46
CA ASP A 128 -16.90 10.58 -3.70
C ASP A 128 -16.10 9.28 -3.93
N ALA A 129 -16.69 8.33 -4.64
CA ALA A 129 -16.12 7.02 -4.89
C ALA A 129 -15.32 6.98 -6.20
N PRO A 130 -14.29 6.12 -6.30
CA PRO A 130 -13.76 5.74 -7.59
C PRO A 130 -14.88 5.25 -8.52
N GLU A 131 -14.78 5.56 -9.80
CA GLU A 131 -15.81 5.25 -10.80
C GLU A 131 -16.30 3.80 -10.69
N ALA A 132 -17.62 3.65 -10.52
CA ALA A 132 -18.26 2.36 -10.46
C ALA A 132 -18.36 1.75 -11.86
N ARG A 133 -18.00 0.48 -11.98
CA ARG A 133 -18.00 -0.22 -13.27
C ARG A 133 -19.39 -0.74 -13.66
N ARG A 134 -20.34 -0.73 -12.72
CA ARG A 134 -21.68 -1.29 -12.87
C ARG A 134 -22.70 -0.44 -12.14
N ILE A 135 -23.79 -0.14 -12.81
CA ILE A 135 -24.97 0.51 -12.21
C ILE A 135 -26.00 -0.59 -11.92
N VAL A 136 -26.52 -0.62 -10.69
CA VAL A 136 -27.53 -1.59 -10.26
C VAL A 136 -28.67 -0.82 -9.59
N ARG A 137 -29.92 -1.17 -9.88
CA ARG A 137 -31.11 -0.63 -9.20
C ARG A 137 -31.44 -1.48 -7.97
N GLY A 138 -32.04 -0.87 -6.94
CA GLY A 138 -32.35 -1.52 -5.67
C GLY A 138 -33.13 -2.84 -5.84
N GLY A 139 -34.16 -2.84 -6.69
CA GLY A 139 -34.95 -4.04 -7.00
C GLY A 139 -34.20 -5.16 -7.73
N LYS A 140 -32.98 -4.90 -8.24
CA LYS A 140 -32.13 -5.89 -8.93
C LYS A 140 -30.98 -6.40 -8.07
N LEU A 141 -30.83 -5.93 -6.83
CA LEU A 141 -29.80 -6.43 -5.91
C LEU A 141 -29.99 -7.92 -5.63
N ALA A 142 -31.23 -8.40 -5.46
CA ALA A 142 -31.53 -9.80 -5.16
C ALA A 142 -31.03 -10.79 -6.22
N THR A 143 -30.90 -10.36 -7.48
CA THR A 143 -30.42 -11.17 -8.60
C THR A 143 -28.98 -10.81 -9.00
N LEU A 144 -28.29 -9.97 -8.23
CA LEU A 144 -26.94 -9.51 -8.55
C LEU A 144 -25.97 -10.70 -8.63
N GLU A 145 -25.20 -10.78 -9.72
CA GLU A 145 -24.08 -11.72 -9.83
C GLU A 145 -22.75 -10.99 -9.64
N VAL A 146 -21.90 -11.52 -8.76
CA VAL A 146 -20.52 -11.09 -8.57
C VAL A 146 -19.60 -12.10 -9.25
N ALA A 147 -19.27 -11.83 -10.51
CA ALA A 147 -18.36 -12.67 -11.27
C ALA A 147 -16.93 -12.62 -10.67
N PRO A 148 -16.18 -13.74 -10.68
CA PRO A 148 -14.75 -13.73 -10.39
C PRO A 148 -14.01 -12.73 -11.29
N SER A 149 -13.08 -11.98 -10.69
CA SER A 149 -12.30 -10.91 -11.31
C SER A 149 -10.85 -11.03 -10.87
N VAL A 150 -9.92 -10.60 -11.71
CA VAL A 150 -8.47 -10.70 -11.42
C VAL A 150 -8.06 -9.93 -10.17
N ASP A 151 -8.75 -8.82 -9.87
CA ASP A 151 -8.48 -7.94 -8.74
C ASP A 151 -9.31 -8.27 -7.49
N HIS A 152 -10.18 -9.28 -7.53
CA HIS A 152 -11.03 -9.73 -6.42
C HIS A 152 -11.86 -8.59 -5.79
N GLU A 153 -12.39 -7.73 -6.66
CA GLU A 153 -13.12 -6.51 -6.30
C GLU A 153 -14.27 -6.26 -7.28
N THR A 154 -15.40 -5.77 -6.77
CA THR A 154 -16.53 -5.27 -7.54
C THR A 154 -16.92 -3.89 -7.05
N ARG A 155 -17.35 -3.02 -7.95
CA ARG A 155 -17.84 -1.67 -7.62
C ARG A 155 -19.18 -1.42 -8.29
N ILE A 156 -20.17 -1.09 -7.48
CA ILE A 156 -21.56 -0.94 -7.88
C ILE A 156 -22.04 0.46 -7.51
N ALA A 157 -22.50 1.22 -8.48
CA ALA A 157 -23.31 2.41 -8.22
C ALA A 157 -24.76 1.96 -7.99
N LEU A 158 -25.35 2.47 -6.92
CA LEU A 158 -26.75 2.25 -6.54
C LEU A 158 -27.46 3.60 -6.48
N PRO A 159 -27.93 4.13 -7.63
CA PRO A 159 -28.47 5.49 -7.71
C PRO A 159 -29.68 5.71 -6.81
N ASP A 160 -30.50 4.68 -6.61
CA ASP A 160 -31.74 4.74 -5.82
C ASP A 160 -31.48 5.05 -4.33
N ALA A 161 -30.24 4.82 -3.84
CA ALA A 161 -29.79 5.19 -2.50
C ALA A 161 -28.69 6.27 -2.53
N GLY A 162 -28.30 6.77 -3.71
CA GLY A 162 -27.23 7.75 -3.85
C GLY A 162 -25.88 7.27 -3.30
N VAL A 163 -25.56 5.97 -3.44
CA VAL A 163 -24.32 5.37 -2.91
C VAL A 163 -23.54 4.60 -3.96
N THR A 164 -22.24 4.41 -3.69
CA THR A 164 -21.39 3.42 -4.35
C THR A 164 -20.96 2.38 -3.33
N ILE A 165 -21.04 1.11 -3.73
CA ILE A 165 -20.63 -0.05 -2.95
C ILE A 165 -19.37 -0.63 -3.57
N THR A 166 -18.28 -0.65 -2.81
CA THR A 166 -17.07 -1.41 -3.14
C THR A 166 -17.09 -2.70 -2.34
N GLY A 167 -17.19 -3.83 -3.03
CA GLY A 167 -17.12 -5.16 -2.43
C GLY A 167 -15.82 -5.85 -2.80
N VAL A 168 -15.13 -6.42 -1.83
CA VAL A 168 -13.96 -7.29 -2.04
C VAL A 168 -14.24 -8.69 -1.51
N TYR A 169 -13.56 -9.70 -2.04
CA TYR A 169 -13.74 -11.09 -1.60
C TYR A 169 -12.42 -11.84 -1.55
N GLY A 170 -12.42 -12.93 -0.77
CA GLY A 170 -11.25 -13.80 -0.55
C GLY A 170 -10.85 -14.55 -1.83
N THR A 171 -11.24 -15.81 -1.96
CA THR A 171 -11.03 -16.64 -3.17
C THR A 171 -12.33 -17.01 -3.86
N ASP A 172 -13.45 -16.97 -3.13
CA ASP A 172 -14.80 -17.24 -3.61
C ASP A 172 -15.65 -15.96 -3.49
N PRO A 173 -16.26 -15.45 -4.57
CA PRO A 173 -17.14 -14.29 -4.49
C PRO A 173 -18.51 -14.58 -3.87
N ALA A 174 -18.89 -15.85 -3.69
CA ALA A 174 -20.23 -16.22 -3.23
C ALA A 174 -20.65 -15.61 -1.87
N PRO A 175 -19.78 -15.53 -0.84
CA PRO A 175 -20.18 -14.93 0.43
C PRO A 175 -20.41 -13.41 0.30
N LEU A 176 -19.59 -12.70 -0.49
CA LEU A 176 -19.83 -11.29 -0.81
C LEU A 176 -21.15 -11.13 -1.57
N GLN A 177 -21.40 -11.98 -2.59
CA GLN A 177 -22.63 -11.96 -3.36
C GLN A 177 -23.86 -12.14 -2.47
N ARG A 178 -23.81 -13.05 -1.48
CA ARG A 178 -24.92 -13.24 -0.54
C ARG A 178 -25.23 -11.97 0.26
N VAL A 179 -24.20 -11.27 0.75
CA VAL A 179 -24.37 -9.99 1.47
C VAL A 179 -25.03 -8.95 0.57
N LEU A 180 -24.52 -8.77 -0.65
CA LEU A 180 -25.05 -7.78 -1.59
C LEU A 180 -26.48 -8.11 -2.06
N ARG A 181 -26.79 -9.39 -2.27
CA ARG A 181 -28.15 -9.86 -2.62
C ARG A 181 -29.14 -9.70 -1.48
N ALA A 182 -28.69 -9.71 -0.23
CA ALA A 182 -29.53 -9.56 0.93
C ALA A 182 -29.79 -8.08 1.28
N ALA A 183 -29.01 -7.14 0.72
CA ALA A 183 -29.23 -5.71 0.91
C ALA A 183 -30.54 -5.24 0.26
N ARG A 184 -31.19 -4.25 0.86
CA ARG A 184 -32.49 -3.70 0.43
C ARG A 184 -32.45 -2.19 0.47
N VAL A 185 -32.97 -1.54 -0.57
CA VAL A 185 -33.25 -0.11 -0.54
C VAL A 185 -34.64 0.08 0.08
N THR A 186 -34.76 0.96 1.07
CA THR A 186 -36.05 1.39 1.62
C THR A 186 -36.58 2.57 0.78
N GLY A 187 -37.77 2.47 0.20
CA GLY A 187 -38.41 3.56 -0.57
C GLY A 187 -38.96 4.66 0.36
N ASN A 188 -39.08 5.94 -0.01
CA ASN A 188 -39.20 6.56 -1.34
C ASN A 188 -38.66 8.01 -1.35
N GLN A 189 -37.95 8.42 -2.41
CA GLN A 189 -38.00 9.78 -2.96
C GLN A 189 -38.22 9.65 -4.47
N ALA A 190 -39.47 9.39 -4.83
CA ALA A 190 -40.04 9.75 -6.12
C ALA A 190 -41.23 10.66 -5.80
N GLY A 191 -41.09 11.96 -6.05
CA GLY A 191 -42.08 12.96 -5.64
C GLY A 191 -41.66 14.40 -5.91
N GLY A 192 -41.21 14.70 -7.14
CA GLY A 192 -41.13 16.05 -7.69
C GLY A 192 -41.70 16.01 -9.10
N THR A 193 -42.97 16.37 -9.22
CA THR A 193 -43.86 16.28 -10.38
C THR A 193 -43.30 16.88 -11.67
N GLY A 194 -43.55 16.19 -12.78
CA GLY A 194 -43.55 16.81 -14.10
C GLY A 194 -44.62 17.90 -14.18
N GLY A 195 -44.21 19.10 -14.53
CA GLY A 195 -45.07 20.15 -15.04
C GLY A 195 -44.64 20.46 -16.47
N GLN A 196 -45.47 20.07 -17.44
CA GLN A 196 -45.48 20.72 -18.75
C GLN A 196 -45.96 22.16 -18.55
N GLY A 197 -45.19 23.11 -19.08
CA GLY A 197 -45.52 24.53 -19.06
C GLY A 197 -44.37 25.38 -19.57
N THR A 198 -44.17 25.41 -20.88
CA THR A 198 -43.66 26.62 -21.57
C THR A 198 -44.77 27.68 -21.48
N PRO A 199 -44.47 28.96 -21.23
CA PRO A 199 -43.83 29.80 -22.24
C PRO A 199 -42.70 30.72 -21.72
N GLU A 200 -41.85 31.16 -22.65
CA GLU A 200 -40.98 32.34 -22.56
C GLU A 200 -41.79 33.60 -22.13
N PRO A 201 -41.18 34.66 -21.53
CA PRO A 201 -40.19 35.46 -22.26
C PRO A 201 -39.08 36.14 -21.43
N SER A 202 -38.15 36.73 -22.18
CA SER A 202 -37.41 37.98 -21.89
C SER A 202 -36.02 37.89 -21.28
N ARG A 203 -35.06 38.08 -22.20
CA ARG A 203 -33.67 38.50 -22.01
C ARG A 203 -33.56 39.73 -21.10
N THR A 204 -32.75 39.63 -20.06
CA THR A 204 -31.95 40.75 -19.54
C THR A 204 -30.57 40.24 -19.18
N GLY A 205 -29.55 40.94 -19.71
CA GLY A 205 -28.16 40.49 -19.72
C GLY A 205 -27.48 40.61 -18.36
N VAL A 206 -26.72 39.58 -18.01
CA VAL A 206 -25.60 39.68 -17.08
C VAL A 206 -24.35 39.26 -17.83
N ARG A 207 -23.44 40.22 -17.97
CA ARG A 207 -22.15 40.15 -18.64
C ARG A 207 -21.31 39.00 -18.06
N ARG A 208 -20.92 38.05 -18.90
CA ARG A 208 -19.85 37.09 -18.59
C ARG A 208 -18.53 37.86 -18.56
N GLU A 209 -17.80 37.78 -17.46
CA GLU A 209 -16.37 38.06 -17.47
C GLU A 209 -15.64 36.87 -18.09
N ASP A 210 -14.87 37.15 -19.13
CA ASP A 210 -13.97 36.21 -19.78
C ASP A 210 -12.91 35.71 -18.79
N PRO A 211 -12.57 34.40 -18.77
CA PRO A 211 -11.34 33.96 -18.16
C PRO A 211 -10.16 34.45 -19.00
N GLY A 212 -9.37 35.36 -18.44
CA GLY A 212 -8.14 35.84 -19.06
C GLY A 212 -7.14 34.70 -19.37
N PRO A 213 -6.23 34.92 -20.34
CA PRO A 213 -5.28 33.89 -20.76
C PRO A 213 -4.36 33.47 -19.59
N PRO A 214 -3.90 32.21 -19.56
CA PRO A 214 -3.07 31.72 -18.47
C PRO A 214 -1.74 32.48 -18.42
N GLU A 215 -1.40 33.01 -17.24
CA GLU A 215 -0.08 33.56 -16.98
C GLU A 215 1.01 32.48 -17.13
N PRO A 216 2.16 32.80 -17.75
CA PRO A 216 3.28 31.88 -17.84
C PRO A 216 3.90 31.67 -16.46
N SER A 217 3.83 30.44 -15.96
CA SER A 217 4.56 30.02 -14.77
C SER A 217 6.05 30.03 -15.05
N VAL A 218 6.80 30.88 -14.34
CA VAL A 218 8.27 30.91 -14.38
C VAL A 218 8.81 29.63 -13.70
N PRO A 219 9.60 28.78 -14.38
CA PRO A 219 10.23 27.64 -13.74
C PRO A 219 11.24 28.10 -12.70
N GLY A 220 11.09 27.64 -11.45
CA GLY A 220 12.11 27.80 -10.43
C GLY A 220 13.44 27.15 -10.85
N PRO A 221 14.60 27.68 -10.43
CA PRO A 221 15.90 27.19 -10.86
C PRO A 221 16.21 25.90 -10.10
N ASN A 222 15.79 24.76 -10.65
CA ASN A 222 16.28 23.38 -10.43
C ASN A 222 15.27 22.39 -11.10
N ALA A 223 15.25 22.31 -12.42
CA ALA A 223 15.94 21.31 -13.25
C ALA A 223 14.96 20.27 -13.87
N PRO A 224 14.57 20.44 -15.15
CA PRO A 224 13.82 19.46 -15.96
C PRO A 224 14.49 18.08 -16.05
N GLU A 225 15.81 17.99 -15.85
CA GLU A 225 16.60 16.75 -15.98
C GLU A 225 16.21 15.60 -15.03
N ALA A 226 15.61 15.90 -13.87
CA ALA A 226 15.22 14.87 -12.90
C ALA A 226 13.93 14.12 -13.30
N ARG A 227 13.15 14.67 -14.25
CA ARG A 227 11.90 14.05 -14.72
C ARG A 227 12.18 12.96 -15.75
N ASP A 228 13.23 13.11 -16.56
CA ASP A 228 13.56 12.20 -17.67
C ASP A 228 14.32 10.92 -17.24
N LYS A 229 15.01 10.95 -16.10
CA LYS A 229 15.68 9.76 -15.58
C LYS A 229 14.64 8.76 -15.08
N ARG A 230 14.71 7.52 -15.59
CA ARG A 230 13.83 6.40 -15.20
C ARG A 230 14.16 5.78 -13.83
N TRP A 231 15.18 6.30 -13.15
CA TRP A 231 15.67 5.82 -11.86
C TRP A 231 15.96 6.98 -10.90
N VAL A 232 16.08 6.66 -9.62
CA VAL A 232 16.30 7.63 -8.54
C VAL A 232 17.19 7.07 -7.43
N ARG A 233 17.92 7.98 -6.78
CA ARG A 233 18.60 7.74 -5.52
C ARG A 233 17.98 8.50 -4.36
N GLY A 234 17.74 7.80 -3.25
CA GLY A 234 17.35 8.42 -1.99
C GLY A 234 16.39 7.57 -1.16
N LYS A 235 16.05 8.10 0.02
CA LYS A 235 15.09 7.47 0.92
C LYS A 235 13.71 7.38 0.26
N GLY A 236 13.09 6.23 0.44
CA GLY A 236 11.69 6.00 0.11
C GLY A 236 10.93 5.40 1.27
N PHE A 237 9.62 5.33 1.13
CA PHE A 237 8.75 4.64 2.07
C PHE A 237 7.60 3.97 1.32
N ASP A 238 7.00 2.99 1.96
CA ASP A 238 5.72 2.41 1.54
C ASP A 238 4.76 2.31 2.72
N THR A 239 3.48 2.44 2.42
CA THR A 239 2.38 2.30 3.39
C THR A 239 1.13 1.84 2.67
N CYS A 240 0.26 1.11 3.37
CA CYS A 240 -0.80 0.33 2.73
C CYS A 240 -1.83 1.18 1.99
N THR A 241 -2.11 2.40 2.45
CA THR A 241 -3.02 3.35 1.80
C THR A 241 -2.26 4.61 1.38
N ALA A 242 -2.44 5.05 0.13
CA ALA A 242 -1.83 6.29 -0.36
C ALA A 242 -2.13 7.46 0.59
N PRO A 243 -1.11 8.15 1.14
CA PRO A 243 -1.34 9.25 2.07
C PRO A 243 -2.06 10.43 1.42
N SER A 244 -2.66 11.33 2.22
CA SER A 244 -3.21 12.59 1.69
C SER A 244 -2.13 13.45 1.02
N LEU A 245 -2.51 14.32 0.08
CA LEU A 245 -1.57 15.29 -0.52
C LEU A 245 -0.91 16.21 0.50
N ALA A 246 -1.63 16.59 1.56
CA ALA A 246 -1.06 17.36 2.67
C ALA A 246 0.03 16.56 3.42
N THR A 247 -0.20 15.27 3.64
CA THR A 247 0.80 14.36 4.24
C THR A 247 2.02 14.23 3.32
N MET A 248 1.81 14.02 2.02
CA MET A 248 2.90 13.96 1.04
C MET A 248 3.74 15.25 1.06
N LYS A 249 3.09 16.42 1.07
CA LYS A 249 3.79 17.71 1.20
C LYS A 249 4.62 17.80 2.49
N ALA A 250 4.05 17.39 3.63
CA ALA A 250 4.72 17.40 4.93
C ALA A 250 5.92 16.44 5.01
N TRP A 251 5.86 15.30 4.30
CA TRP A 251 6.89 14.26 4.30
C TRP A 251 7.96 14.45 3.23
N ARG A 252 7.73 15.35 2.25
CA ARG A 252 8.61 15.56 1.11
C ARG A 252 10.07 15.91 1.47
N PRO A 253 10.36 16.68 2.53
CA PRO A 253 11.74 16.94 2.94
C PRO A 253 12.50 15.67 3.34
N SER A 254 11.81 14.66 3.86
CA SER A 254 12.42 13.43 4.41
C SER A 254 12.56 12.31 3.38
N PHE A 255 11.64 12.25 2.42
CA PHE A 255 11.57 11.16 1.43
C PHE A 255 11.50 11.68 -0.01
N LYS A 256 12.22 10.99 -0.91
CA LYS A 256 12.21 11.27 -2.34
C LYS A 256 11.34 10.28 -3.12
N VAL A 257 11.11 9.10 -2.57
CA VAL A 257 10.40 8.00 -3.23
C VAL A 257 9.21 7.56 -2.39
N THR A 258 8.09 7.25 -3.02
CA THR A 258 6.92 6.64 -2.38
C THR A 258 6.44 5.45 -3.18
N ASN A 259 6.03 4.40 -2.50
CA ASN A 259 5.28 3.30 -3.12
C ASN A 259 3.79 3.60 -3.16
N ILE A 260 3.10 3.03 -4.14
CA ILE A 260 1.63 2.98 -4.20
C ILE A 260 1.15 1.58 -4.59
N TYR A 261 0.08 1.08 -3.98
CA TYR A 261 -0.51 -0.20 -4.34
C TYR A 261 -1.67 -0.02 -5.32
N ILE A 262 -1.41 -0.30 -6.60
CA ILE A 262 -2.34 0.04 -7.69
C ILE A 262 -3.45 -1.00 -7.91
N GLY A 263 -3.30 -2.21 -7.37
CA GLY A 263 -4.27 -3.28 -7.57
C GLY A 263 -3.80 -4.66 -7.12
N GLY A 264 -4.57 -5.66 -7.55
CA GLY A 264 -4.29 -7.08 -7.32
C GLY A 264 -5.16 -7.75 -6.27
N ALA A 265 -5.35 -9.05 -6.45
CA ALA A 265 -6.21 -9.90 -5.62
C ALA A 265 -5.82 -9.90 -4.14
N ALA A 266 -4.54 -9.68 -3.83
CA ALA A 266 -4.03 -9.67 -2.46
C ALA A 266 -3.69 -8.25 -1.94
N ARG A 267 -4.12 -7.18 -2.62
CA ARG A 267 -3.99 -5.82 -2.07
C ARG A 267 -4.88 -5.67 -0.84
N GLY A 268 -4.30 -5.33 0.31
CA GLY A 268 -4.95 -5.43 1.62
C GLY A 268 -5.68 -4.19 2.15
N CYS A 269 -5.44 -3.00 1.59
CA CYS A 269 -6.16 -1.78 1.98
C CYS A 269 -6.90 -1.12 0.82
N ALA A 270 -7.96 -0.39 1.17
CA ALA A 270 -8.54 0.57 0.26
C ALA A 270 -7.54 1.68 -0.09
N GLN A 271 -7.79 2.33 -1.23
CA GLN A 271 -6.93 3.38 -1.76
C GLN A 271 -7.76 4.63 -2.07
N PRO A 272 -8.44 5.24 -1.07
CA PRO A 272 -9.36 6.34 -1.32
C PRO A 272 -8.67 7.60 -1.88
N ASN A 273 -7.41 7.85 -1.51
CA ASN A 273 -6.67 9.00 -2.04
C ASN A 273 -6.05 8.74 -3.42
N LEU A 274 -5.87 7.48 -3.83
CA LEU A 274 -5.08 7.14 -5.02
C LEU A 274 -5.89 7.37 -6.30
N THR A 275 -5.67 8.54 -6.90
CA THR A 275 -6.33 8.99 -8.12
C THR A 275 -5.30 9.49 -9.14
N ARG A 276 -5.73 9.72 -10.40
CA ARG A 276 -4.88 10.39 -11.41
C ARG A 276 -4.40 11.76 -10.94
N ARG A 277 -5.27 12.52 -10.26
CA ARG A 277 -4.93 13.81 -9.66
C ARG A 277 -3.83 13.65 -8.61
N TRP A 278 -3.99 12.68 -7.72
CA TRP A 278 -2.99 12.41 -6.68
C TRP A 278 -1.64 12.06 -7.28
N VAL A 279 -1.60 11.16 -8.27
CA VAL A 279 -0.36 10.75 -8.95
C VAL A 279 0.33 11.97 -9.57
N ARG A 280 -0.40 12.80 -10.31
CA ARG A 280 0.14 14.02 -10.91
C ARG A 280 0.69 14.98 -9.85
N GLU A 281 -0.09 15.31 -8.83
CA GLU A 281 0.33 16.29 -7.81
C GLU A 281 1.53 15.79 -6.99
N VAL A 282 1.60 14.50 -6.65
CA VAL A 282 2.76 13.93 -5.95
C VAL A 282 4.01 13.95 -6.84
N ARG A 283 3.86 13.68 -8.14
CA ARG A 283 4.95 13.85 -9.12
C ARG A 283 5.40 15.31 -9.23
N ASP A 284 4.47 16.26 -9.24
CA ASP A 284 4.79 17.70 -9.28
C ASP A 284 5.44 18.21 -7.99
N MET A 285 5.14 17.61 -6.83
CA MET A 285 5.91 17.80 -5.59
C MET A 285 7.35 17.26 -5.67
N GLY A 286 7.71 16.57 -6.75
CA GLY A 286 9.03 16.02 -6.98
C GLY A 286 9.29 14.67 -6.31
N TYR A 287 8.25 13.95 -5.91
CA TYR A 287 8.39 12.54 -5.54
C TYR A 287 8.58 11.67 -6.77
N ARG A 288 9.36 10.59 -6.61
CA ARG A 288 9.32 9.43 -7.49
C ARG A 288 8.38 8.38 -6.92
N ILE A 289 7.65 7.68 -7.78
CA ILE A 289 6.61 6.74 -7.41
C ILE A 289 7.02 5.33 -7.83
N THR A 290 6.84 4.34 -6.97
CA THR A 290 6.93 2.91 -7.33
C THR A 290 5.53 2.31 -7.37
N PRO A 291 4.91 2.16 -8.55
CA PRO A 291 3.64 1.46 -8.68
C PRO A 291 3.81 -0.03 -8.40
N THR A 292 3.04 -0.57 -7.45
CA THR A 292 3.15 -1.96 -7.01
C THR A 292 1.81 -2.68 -7.11
N TYR A 293 1.83 -3.90 -7.67
CA TYR A 293 0.68 -4.74 -7.90
C TYR A 293 0.73 -6.00 -7.03
N VAL A 294 -0.24 -6.16 -6.13
CA VAL A 294 -0.27 -7.24 -5.14
C VAL A 294 -1.18 -8.37 -5.62
N GLY A 295 -0.63 -9.17 -6.54
CA GLY A 295 -1.34 -10.27 -7.20
C GLY A 295 -1.53 -11.51 -6.32
N LEU A 296 -1.88 -12.64 -6.95
CA LEU A 296 -1.88 -13.93 -6.27
C LEU A 296 -0.47 -14.30 -5.79
N GLN A 297 -0.40 -14.95 -4.64
CA GLN A 297 0.83 -15.26 -3.92
C GLN A 297 1.21 -16.73 -4.09
N ALA A 298 2.47 -17.06 -3.73
CA ALA A 298 3.02 -18.39 -3.92
C ALA A 298 2.16 -19.51 -3.25
N PRO A 299 2.03 -20.69 -3.88
CA PRO A 299 1.21 -21.81 -3.37
C PRO A 299 1.71 -22.42 -2.06
N CYS A 300 2.90 -22.05 -1.60
CA CYS A 300 3.49 -22.56 -0.37
C CYS A 300 3.62 -21.51 0.74
N GLY A 301 3.02 -20.34 0.56
CA GLY A 301 2.93 -19.31 1.59
C GLY A 301 1.75 -19.52 2.54
N SER A 302 1.62 -18.64 3.53
CA SER A 302 0.48 -18.58 4.46
C SER A 302 -0.66 -17.68 3.98
N ARG A 303 -0.45 -16.91 2.91
CA ARG A 303 -1.42 -15.93 2.39
C ARG A 303 -2.53 -16.65 1.62
N PRO A 304 -3.81 -16.28 1.76
CA PRO A 304 -4.92 -17.08 1.22
C PRO A 304 -5.10 -16.95 -0.30
N GLN A 305 -4.84 -15.78 -0.90
CA GLN A 305 -4.90 -15.60 -2.34
C GLN A 305 -3.68 -16.24 -3.02
N GLN A 306 -3.82 -17.49 -3.43
CA GLN A 306 -2.71 -18.25 -4.02
C GLN A 306 -2.99 -18.64 -5.47
N PHE A 307 -1.92 -18.69 -6.27
CA PHE A 307 -1.93 -19.42 -7.53
C PHE A 307 -1.44 -20.85 -7.29
N THR A 308 -1.64 -21.75 -8.25
CA THR A 308 -1.18 -23.14 -8.21
C THR A 308 -0.07 -23.36 -9.24
N ALA A 309 0.65 -24.47 -9.13
CA ALA A 309 1.66 -24.83 -10.13
C ALA A 309 1.08 -24.88 -11.56
N GLY A 310 -0.14 -25.41 -11.72
CA GLY A 310 -0.79 -25.57 -13.02
C GLY A 310 -1.26 -24.26 -13.66
N ASN A 311 -1.59 -23.23 -12.85
CA ASN A 311 -2.08 -21.95 -13.38
C ASN A 311 -1.07 -20.79 -13.27
N ALA A 312 0.12 -21.02 -12.72
CA ALA A 312 1.13 -19.99 -12.49
C ALA A 312 1.39 -19.10 -13.72
N ALA A 313 1.57 -19.71 -14.90
CA ALA A 313 1.82 -18.99 -16.14
C ALA A 313 0.64 -18.08 -16.54
N SER A 314 -0.59 -18.61 -16.50
CA SER A 314 -1.78 -17.83 -16.88
C SER A 314 -2.09 -16.73 -15.88
N GLN A 315 -1.86 -16.97 -14.59
CA GLN A 315 -2.03 -15.96 -13.54
C GLN A 315 -0.98 -14.85 -13.61
N GLY A 316 0.28 -15.17 -13.95
CA GLY A 316 1.30 -14.16 -14.21
C GLY A 316 0.90 -13.20 -15.34
N ARG A 317 0.37 -13.74 -16.45
CA ARG A 317 -0.14 -12.92 -17.57
C ARG A 317 -1.35 -12.07 -17.17
N ARG A 318 -2.32 -12.64 -16.47
CA ARG A 318 -3.53 -11.93 -16.01
C ARG A 318 -3.17 -10.79 -15.04
N ALA A 319 -2.23 -11.03 -14.13
CA ALA A 319 -1.71 -10.00 -13.25
C ALA A 319 -1.11 -8.83 -14.03
N ALA A 320 -0.27 -9.11 -15.03
CA ALA A 320 0.37 -8.07 -15.84
C ALA A 320 -0.64 -7.19 -16.60
N VAL A 321 -1.65 -7.81 -17.21
CA VAL A 321 -2.74 -7.10 -17.91
C VAL A 321 -3.52 -6.20 -16.94
N ASP A 322 -3.89 -6.72 -15.77
CA ASP A 322 -4.62 -5.90 -14.80
C ASP A 322 -3.76 -4.75 -14.28
N ALA A 323 -2.49 -5.00 -13.98
CA ALA A 323 -1.55 -3.99 -13.51
C ALA A 323 -1.38 -2.85 -14.52
N ALA A 324 -1.18 -3.17 -15.80
CA ALA A 324 -1.09 -2.19 -16.88
C ALA A 324 -2.38 -1.35 -17.01
N ARG A 325 -3.55 -1.99 -16.93
CA ARG A 325 -4.85 -1.32 -16.95
C ARG A 325 -5.00 -0.36 -15.76
N LYS A 326 -4.62 -0.79 -14.54
CA LYS A 326 -4.70 0.02 -13.32
C LYS A 326 -3.73 1.22 -13.39
N ALA A 327 -2.52 1.00 -13.88
CA ALA A 327 -1.54 2.05 -14.10
C ALA A 327 -2.05 3.10 -15.09
N LYS A 328 -2.59 2.67 -16.25
CA LYS A 328 -3.19 3.55 -17.26
C LYS A 328 -4.36 4.37 -16.70
N ALA A 329 -5.23 3.75 -15.89
CA ALA A 329 -6.34 4.44 -15.24
C ALA A 329 -5.85 5.57 -14.30
N LEU A 330 -4.74 5.33 -13.60
CA LEU A 330 -4.07 6.32 -12.75
C LEU A 330 -3.25 7.36 -13.53
N GLY A 331 -3.13 7.22 -14.85
CA GLY A 331 -2.35 8.13 -15.68
C GLY A 331 -0.85 7.94 -15.59
N ILE A 332 -0.40 6.78 -15.10
CA ILE A 332 1.00 6.38 -15.18
C ILE A 332 1.30 6.05 -16.64
N PRO A 333 2.32 6.67 -17.26
CA PRO A 333 2.59 6.53 -18.68
C PRO A 333 3.23 5.18 -19.02
N GLU A 334 3.12 4.79 -20.29
CA GLU A 334 3.86 3.65 -20.83
C GLU A 334 5.37 3.82 -20.61
N GLY A 335 6.08 2.70 -20.50
CA GLY A 335 7.49 2.62 -20.16
C GLY A 335 7.79 2.79 -18.67
N ALA A 336 6.85 3.26 -17.84
CA ALA A 336 7.03 3.35 -16.39
C ALA A 336 7.22 1.97 -15.76
N PRO A 337 7.99 1.86 -14.65
CA PRO A 337 8.13 0.61 -13.91
C PRO A 337 6.85 0.24 -13.17
N ILE A 338 6.52 -1.07 -13.16
CA ILE A 338 5.50 -1.64 -12.28
C ILE A 338 6.08 -2.86 -11.57
N TYR A 339 6.01 -2.86 -10.26
CA TYR A 339 6.53 -3.92 -9.40
C TYR A 339 5.43 -4.95 -9.12
N LEU A 340 5.69 -6.21 -9.44
CA LEU A 340 4.91 -7.33 -8.90
C LEU A 340 5.32 -7.54 -7.45
N ASP A 341 4.35 -7.53 -6.54
CA ASP A 341 4.58 -7.97 -5.16
C ASP A 341 4.39 -9.49 -5.06
N MET A 342 5.52 -10.20 -4.94
CA MET A 342 5.57 -11.62 -4.64
C MET A 342 6.22 -11.82 -3.27
N GLU A 343 5.39 -12.09 -2.29
CA GLU A 343 5.84 -12.17 -0.90
C GLU A 343 6.76 -13.37 -0.63
N ALA A 344 7.43 -13.31 0.53
CA ALA A 344 8.30 -14.39 0.96
C ALA A 344 7.57 -15.76 0.93
N TYR A 345 8.27 -16.77 0.43
CA TYR A 345 7.76 -18.14 0.31
C TYR A 345 8.87 -19.15 0.63
N ASN A 346 8.49 -20.39 0.92
CA ASN A 346 9.46 -21.44 1.18
C ASN A 346 10.15 -21.90 -0.12
N SER A 347 11.25 -21.22 -0.46
CA SER A 347 12.09 -21.46 -1.63
C SER A 347 12.75 -22.85 -1.68
N ARG A 348 12.82 -23.57 -0.54
CA ARG A 348 13.32 -24.95 -0.50
C ARG A 348 12.33 -25.94 -1.13
N LYS A 349 11.04 -25.62 -1.20
CA LYS A 349 10.03 -26.45 -1.88
C LYS A 349 10.15 -26.28 -3.39
N LYS A 350 10.83 -27.22 -4.06
CA LYS A 350 11.12 -27.18 -5.51
C LYS A 350 9.90 -26.83 -6.37
N GLY A 351 8.77 -27.53 -6.21
CA GLY A 351 7.56 -27.27 -6.98
C GLY A 351 6.96 -25.87 -6.74
N CYS A 352 7.08 -25.32 -5.53
CA CYS A 352 6.66 -23.95 -5.24
C CYS A 352 7.56 -22.92 -5.92
N ARG A 353 8.89 -23.11 -5.81
CA ARG A 353 9.87 -22.26 -6.48
C ARG A 353 9.65 -22.25 -7.99
N GLU A 354 9.50 -23.41 -8.62
CA GLU A 354 9.23 -23.52 -10.07
C GLU A 354 7.92 -22.84 -10.48
N ALA A 355 6.88 -22.95 -9.65
CA ALA A 355 5.62 -22.24 -9.88
C ALA A 355 5.81 -20.72 -9.81
N VAL A 356 6.55 -20.20 -8.82
CA VAL A 356 6.86 -18.77 -8.71
C VAL A 356 7.69 -18.28 -9.90
N LEU A 357 8.73 -19.01 -10.29
CA LEU A 357 9.56 -18.65 -11.46
C LEU A 357 8.72 -18.58 -12.74
N ARG A 358 7.81 -19.55 -12.95
CA ARG A 358 6.89 -19.57 -14.10
C ARG A 358 5.89 -18.40 -14.06
N PHE A 359 5.41 -18.02 -12.88
CA PHE A 359 4.55 -16.85 -12.70
C PHE A 359 5.31 -15.57 -13.08
N VAL A 360 6.50 -15.35 -12.48
CA VAL A 360 7.32 -14.15 -12.70
C VAL A 360 7.73 -14.04 -14.17
N ASP A 361 8.16 -15.13 -14.79
CA ASP A 361 8.50 -15.19 -16.21
C ASP A 361 7.36 -14.68 -17.10
N ASN A 362 6.13 -15.14 -16.84
CA ASN A 362 4.95 -14.74 -17.60
C ASN A 362 4.44 -13.34 -17.27
N TRP A 363 4.62 -12.88 -16.02
CA TRP A 363 4.41 -11.48 -15.63
C TRP A 363 5.35 -10.57 -16.42
N VAL A 364 6.64 -10.88 -16.46
CA VAL A 364 7.67 -10.07 -17.11
C VAL A 364 7.38 -9.93 -18.61
N ARG A 365 7.20 -11.05 -19.31
CA ARG A 365 6.91 -11.00 -20.76
C ARG A 365 5.64 -10.23 -21.03
N LYS A 366 4.55 -10.56 -20.35
CA LYS A 366 3.26 -9.95 -20.63
C LYS A 366 3.23 -8.46 -20.29
N LEU A 367 3.84 -8.04 -19.18
CA LEU A 367 3.83 -6.62 -18.81
C LEU A 367 4.66 -5.77 -19.77
N LYS A 368 5.73 -6.33 -20.33
CA LYS A 368 6.48 -5.72 -21.43
C LYS A 368 5.60 -5.55 -22.68
N ASP A 369 4.82 -6.57 -23.03
CA ASP A 369 3.87 -6.50 -24.16
C ASP A 369 2.75 -5.48 -23.92
N GLU A 370 2.37 -5.25 -22.66
CA GLU A 370 1.43 -4.18 -22.26
C GLU A 370 2.09 -2.79 -22.20
N GLY A 371 3.35 -2.66 -22.62
CA GLY A 371 4.04 -1.37 -22.75
C GLY A 371 4.68 -0.83 -21.46
N TYR A 372 4.76 -1.61 -20.38
CA TYR A 372 5.37 -1.18 -19.10
C TYR A 372 6.70 -1.88 -18.81
N THR A 373 7.49 -1.32 -17.90
CA THR A 373 8.76 -1.92 -17.48
C THR A 373 8.52 -2.90 -16.31
N PRO A 374 8.67 -4.23 -16.50
CA PRO A 374 8.37 -5.19 -15.45
C PRO A 374 9.43 -5.18 -14.35
N CYS A 375 9.00 -4.99 -13.11
CA CYS A 375 9.84 -5.05 -11.92
C CYS A 375 9.28 -6.08 -10.92
N LEU A 376 10.08 -6.43 -9.91
CA LEU A 376 9.72 -7.42 -8.90
C LEU A 376 10.04 -6.91 -7.50
N TYR A 377 9.06 -6.95 -6.62
CA TYR A 377 9.25 -6.96 -5.18
C TYR A 377 9.23 -8.40 -4.64
N SER A 378 10.20 -8.74 -3.80
CA SER A 378 10.18 -9.99 -3.01
C SER A 378 11.23 -9.98 -1.89
N SER A 379 11.20 -11.00 -1.03
CA SER A 379 12.29 -11.24 -0.07
C SER A 379 13.60 -11.56 -0.79
N VAL A 380 14.69 -10.99 -0.28
CA VAL A 380 16.05 -11.29 -0.78
C VAL A 380 16.39 -12.77 -0.63
N ALA A 381 15.86 -13.43 0.41
CA ALA A 381 16.14 -14.82 0.74
C ALA A 381 15.25 -15.84 0.00
N SER A 382 14.26 -15.39 -0.78
CA SER A 382 13.43 -16.25 -1.64
C SER A 382 13.35 -15.72 -3.07
N GLY A 383 12.35 -14.91 -3.41
CA GLY A 383 12.00 -14.61 -4.80
C GLY A 383 13.10 -13.89 -5.56
N ILE A 384 13.80 -12.94 -4.93
CA ILE A 384 14.89 -12.21 -5.58
C ILE A 384 16.06 -13.14 -5.89
N ARG A 385 16.49 -13.95 -4.91
CA ARG A 385 17.55 -14.94 -5.09
C ARG A 385 17.17 -15.98 -6.14
N ASP A 386 15.96 -16.53 -6.06
CA ASP A 386 15.51 -17.59 -6.96
C ASP A 386 15.42 -17.09 -8.40
N VAL A 387 14.79 -15.92 -8.62
CA VAL A 387 14.72 -15.29 -9.94
C VAL A 387 16.12 -14.93 -10.44
N GLY A 388 17.01 -14.48 -9.57
CA GLY A 388 18.40 -14.16 -9.93
C GLY A 388 19.23 -15.35 -10.36
N ARG A 389 19.03 -16.52 -9.73
CA ARG A 389 19.70 -17.79 -10.09
C ARG A 389 19.09 -18.52 -11.28
N ALA A 390 17.81 -18.28 -11.57
CA ALA A 390 17.11 -19.03 -12.59
C ALA A 390 17.59 -18.67 -14.00
N ASP A 391 17.82 -19.69 -14.83
CA ASP A 391 18.05 -19.56 -16.26
C ASP A 391 16.76 -19.86 -17.05
N GLY A 392 16.71 -19.45 -18.32
CA GLY A 392 15.60 -19.77 -19.22
C GLY A 392 14.28 -19.02 -18.94
N ILE A 393 14.29 -18.02 -18.06
CA ILE A 393 13.13 -17.13 -17.80
C ILE A 393 13.43 -15.68 -18.21
N ALA A 394 12.39 -14.94 -18.57
CA ALA A 394 12.46 -13.49 -18.68
C ALA A 394 12.62 -12.88 -17.28
N LYS A 395 13.67 -12.08 -17.09
CA LYS A 395 13.98 -11.46 -15.80
C LYS A 395 13.29 -10.09 -15.68
N PRO A 396 12.84 -9.71 -14.47
CA PRO A 396 12.44 -8.33 -14.19
C PRO A 396 13.57 -7.35 -14.56
N VAL A 397 13.23 -6.14 -14.99
CA VAL A 397 14.20 -5.09 -15.33
C VAL A 397 14.75 -4.41 -14.08
N GLY A 398 13.94 -4.27 -13.03
CA GLY A 398 14.35 -3.77 -11.72
C GLY A 398 13.80 -4.61 -10.58
N ILE A 399 14.45 -4.52 -9.42
CA ILE A 399 14.07 -5.21 -8.19
C ILE A 399 13.85 -4.24 -7.04
N TRP A 400 12.92 -4.60 -6.16
CA TRP A 400 12.72 -4.03 -4.84
C TRP A 400 12.81 -5.18 -3.85
N PHE A 401 13.91 -5.30 -3.11
CA PHE A 401 14.12 -6.47 -2.26
C PHE A 401 13.93 -6.15 -0.78
N ALA A 402 13.20 -7.02 -0.09
CA ALA A 402 13.07 -6.96 1.36
C ALA A 402 14.23 -7.69 2.04
N ASN A 403 15.00 -6.95 2.84
CA ASN A 403 15.93 -7.47 3.82
C ASN A 403 16.00 -6.49 4.99
N TRP A 404 15.32 -6.81 6.08
CA TRP A 404 15.12 -5.92 7.23
C TRP A 404 16.31 -5.93 8.20
N ASP A 405 17.50 -5.64 7.67
CA ASP A 405 18.76 -5.61 8.42
C ASP A 405 19.09 -4.21 8.99
N GLY A 406 18.18 -3.24 8.83
CA GLY A 406 18.38 -1.86 9.23
C GLY A 406 19.37 -1.08 8.37
N LYS A 407 19.95 -1.69 7.31
CA LYS A 407 21.00 -1.07 6.49
C LYS A 407 20.41 -0.48 5.22
N ALA A 408 20.40 0.84 5.14
CA ALA A 408 20.02 1.60 3.95
C ALA A 408 21.10 1.55 2.84
N LYS A 409 21.43 0.34 2.36
CA LYS A 409 22.36 0.08 1.23
C LYS A 409 21.77 -0.95 0.29
N VAL A 410 21.80 -0.68 -1.02
CA VAL A 410 21.27 -1.59 -2.07
C VAL A 410 22.31 -2.58 -2.62
N TYR A 411 23.57 -2.45 -2.20
CA TYR A 411 24.71 -3.27 -2.59
C TYR A 411 25.42 -3.83 -1.33
N GLY A 412 26.19 -4.90 -1.48
CA GLY A 412 26.88 -5.62 -0.42
C GLY A 412 25.96 -6.51 0.42
N ASP A 413 24.83 -6.94 -0.13
CA ASP A 413 23.88 -7.83 0.57
C ASP A 413 24.29 -9.30 0.35
N PRO A 414 24.44 -10.12 1.40
CA PRO A 414 25.00 -11.47 1.28
C PRO A 414 24.12 -12.44 0.48
N TYR A 415 22.84 -12.12 0.27
CA TYR A 415 21.92 -12.98 -0.47
C TYR A 415 21.89 -12.70 -1.98
N ILE A 416 22.40 -11.54 -2.42
CA ILE A 416 22.36 -11.10 -3.82
C ILE A 416 23.73 -10.53 -4.25
N PRO A 417 24.42 -11.18 -5.20
CA PRO A 417 25.66 -10.66 -5.79
C PRO A 417 25.50 -9.24 -6.35
N ASP A 418 26.49 -8.35 -6.17
CA ASP A 418 26.43 -6.94 -6.59
C ASP A 418 26.38 -6.73 -8.11
N ASP A 419 26.76 -7.74 -8.87
CA ASP A 419 26.74 -7.74 -10.32
C ASP A 419 25.32 -7.91 -10.90
N TRP A 420 24.36 -8.45 -10.13
CA TRP A 420 22.98 -8.63 -10.56
C TRP A 420 22.17 -7.32 -10.58
N TRP A 421 21.28 -7.09 -11.54
CA TRP A 421 20.48 -5.86 -11.61
C TRP A 421 21.28 -4.56 -11.35
N ARG A 422 22.47 -4.45 -11.95
CA ARG A 422 23.25 -3.21 -11.98
C ARG A 422 23.20 -2.57 -13.37
N PRO A 423 23.50 -1.27 -13.48
CA PRO A 423 23.41 -0.25 -12.42
C PRO A 423 21.97 0.25 -12.24
N HIS A 424 21.66 0.94 -11.13
CA HIS A 424 20.43 1.72 -10.94
C HIS A 424 19.09 0.96 -11.11
N ARG A 425 19.04 -0.31 -10.69
CA ARG A 425 17.87 -1.19 -10.82
C ARG A 425 17.47 -1.84 -9.50
N ARG A 426 17.90 -1.27 -8.36
CA ARG A 426 17.70 -1.84 -7.03
C ARG A 426 17.05 -0.86 -6.07
N ILE A 427 16.00 -1.32 -5.40
CA ILE A 427 15.42 -0.68 -4.22
C ILE A 427 15.50 -1.70 -3.10
N LYS A 428 15.78 -1.27 -1.87
CA LYS A 428 15.78 -2.14 -0.69
C LYS A 428 14.78 -1.63 0.33
N GLN A 429 13.89 -2.51 0.78
CA GLN A 429 13.14 -2.32 2.02
C GLN A 429 14.03 -2.81 3.17
N TYR A 430 14.59 -1.88 3.93
CA TYR A 430 15.58 -2.18 4.96
C TYR A 430 15.00 -2.21 6.38
N ARG A 431 13.75 -1.78 6.55
CA ARG A 431 13.04 -1.78 7.84
C ARG A 431 11.54 -1.95 7.59
N GLY A 432 10.96 -2.96 8.25
CA GLY A 432 9.51 -3.19 8.24
C GLY A 432 8.74 -2.33 9.26
N ASP A 433 7.42 -2.49 9.24
CA ASP A 433 6.37 -1.80 10.02
C ASP A 433 6.89 -1.03 11.25
N HIS A 434 6.81 0.30 11.17
CA HIS A 434 7.07 1.18 12.31
C HIS A 434 6.46 2.56 12.04
N ASP A 435 6.31 3.34 13.10
CA ASP A 435 5.86 4.72 12.99
C ASP A 435 7.04 5.65 12.72
N GLU A 436 6.86 6.54 11.75
CA GLU A 436 7.70 7.73 11.59
C GLU A 436 6.81 8.98 11.62
N ARG A 437 7.40 10.11 12.07
CA ARG A 437 6.70 11.40 12.13
C ARG A 437 7.51 12.46 11.42
N HIS A 438 6.91 13.08 10.40
CA HIS A 438 7.53 14.14 9.59
C HIS A 438 6.53 15.27 9.34
N GLY A 439 7.00 16.52 9.45
CA GLY A 439 6.14 17.70 9.28
C GLY A 439 4.89 17.67 10.18
N GLY A 440 5.01 17.11 11.38
CA GLY A 440 3.92 16.97 12.35
C GLY A 440 2.96 15.79 12.13
N VAL A 441 3.08 15.05 11.02
CA VAL A 441 2.18 13.93 10.66
C VAL A 441 2.88 12.59 10.89
N THR A 442 2.22 11.69 11.62
CA THR A 442 2.67 10.30 11.83
C THR A 442 2.07 9.39 10.76
N LEU A 443 2.87 8.45 10.25
CA LEU A 443 2.40 7.32 9.44
C LEU A 443 3.10 6.05 9.92
N ASN A 444 2.40 4.93 9.84
CA ASN A 444 3.02 3.62 9.88
C ASN A 444 3.55 3.28 8.48
N ILE A 445 4.85 3.03 8.38
CA ILE A 445 5.55 2.81 7.11
C ILE A 445 6.53 1.63 7.18
N ASP A 446 6.90 1.14 6.01
CA ASP A 446 8.14 0.42 5.77
C ASP A 446 9.17 1.42 5.17
N SER A 447 10.43 1.40 5.63
CA SER A 447 11.48 2.30 5.13
C SER A 447 12.26 1.66 3.99
N ASN A 448 12.51 2.46 2.95
CA ASN A 448 13.20 2.04 1.74
C ASN A 448 14.40 2.92 1.40
N ILE A 449 15.38 2.35 0.70
CA ILE A 449 16.45 3.08 0.02
C ILE A 449 16.45 2.72 -1.46
N ALA A 450 16.43 3.73 -2.32
CA ALA A 450 16.42 3.56 -3.76
C ALA A 450 17.81 3.85 -4.35
N ASP A 451 18.24 2.97 -5.25
CA ASP A 451 19.13 3.23 -6.39
C ASP A 451 18.56 2.46 -7.59
N GLY A 452 17.36 2.86 -8.00
CA GLY A 452 16.45 1.97 -8.72
C GLY A 452 15.39 2.69 -9.53
N LEU A 453 14.68 1.90 -10.35
CA LEU A 453 13.64 2.40 -11.24
C LEU A 453 12.44 2.91 -10.44
N ALA A 454 11.99 4.12 -10.77
CA ALA A 454 10.77 4.70 -10.19
C ALA A 454 10.18 5.67 -11.21
N TYR A 455 8.85 5.73 -11.28
CA TYR A 455 8.12 6.66 -12.13
C TYR A 455 8.24 8.10 -11.63
#